data_AF-A0A6A7Z128-F1
#
_entry.id   AF-A0A6A7Z128-F1
#
_cell.length_a   1.000
_cell.length_b   1.000
_cell.length_c   1.000
_cell.angle_alpha   90.00
_cell.angle_beta   90.00
_cell.angle_gamma   90.00
#
_symmetry.space_group_name_H-M   'P 1'
#
loop_
_entity.id
_entity.type
_entity.pdbx_description
1 polymer ?
#
loop_
_entity_poly.entity_id
_entity_poly.type
_entity_poly.pdbx_seq_one_letter_code
_entity_poly.pdbx_strand_id
1 'polypeptide(L)'
;DNQPGNTSTPSAPKPGKMVHVTSTEIPLQVKPKPEDYPATAAWLPARSLSLSETWNPEPDHSKVGDSLTRTLTLKAEGLSSGQLPPLPATDVNGLRRYPDLPQLSNQVTDNGLIGSRE
;
A
#
# COMPACT_ATOMS: atom_id res chain seq x y z
N ASP A 1 69.64 -7.98 51.73
CA ASP A 1 68.27 -8.23 51.23
C ASP A 1 67.47 -6.95 51.18
N ASN A 2 67.19 -6.46 49.98
CA ASN A 2 66.22 -5.39 49.73
C ASN A 2 65.39 -5.84 48.51
N GLN A 3 64.11 -6.12 48.73
CA GLN A 3 63.16 -6.51 47.66
C GLN A 3 62.03 -5.47 47.64
N PRO A 4 61.82 -4.72 46.53
CA PRO A 4 60.75 -3.74 46.47
C PRO A 4 59.42 -4.40 46.09
N GLY A 5 58.34 -3.83 46.61
CA GLY A 5 56.99 -4.39 46.62
C GLY A 5 56.29 -4.50 45.27
N ASN A 6 55.38 -5.47 45.20
CA ASN A 6 54.44 -5.66 44.10
C ASN A 6 53.34 -4.58 44.16
N THR A 7 53.18 -3.82 43.08
CA THR A 7 52.00 -2.98 42.84
C THR A 7 51.12 -3.68 41.80
N SER A 8 49.86 -3.94 42.16
CA SER A 8 48.84 -4.49 41.27
C SER A 8 48.07 -3.36 40.57
N THR A 9 48.19 -3.27 39.24
CA THR A 9 47.44 -2.30 38.44
C THR A 9 46.02 -2.82 38.11
N PRO A 10 44.95 -2.00 38.21
CA PRO A 10 43.59 -2.43 37.84
C PRO A 10 43.43 -2.49 36.31
N SER A 11 42.82 -3.57 35.81
CA SER A 11 42.53 -3.76 34.38
C SER A 11 41.35 -2.88 33.93
N ALA A 12 41.56 -2.04 32.92
CA ALA A 12 40.50 -1.23 32.30
C ALA A 12 39.62 -2.08 31.36
N PRO A 13 38.30 -1.82 31.25
CA PRO A 13 37.41 -2.59 30.40
C PRO A 13 37.70 -2.34 28.91
N LYS A 14 37.85 -3.42 28.13
CA LYS A 14 38.10 -3.35 26.69
C LYS A 14 36.84 -2.86 25.95
N PRO A 15 36.94 -1.88 25.03
CA PRO A 15 35.80 -1.46 24.22
C PRO A 15 35.35 -2.61 23.29
N GLY A 16 34.03 -2.78 23.15
CA GLY A 16 33.43 -3.81 22.32
C GLY A 16 33.76 -3.63 20.83
N LYS A 17 33.97 -4.73 20.11
CA LYS A 17 34.18 -4.73 18.65
C LYS A 17 32.84 -4.51 17.94
N MET A 18 32.78 -3.54 17.03
CA MET A 18 31.68 -3.45 16.06
C MET A 18 31.71 -4.67 15.14
N VAL A 19 30.57 -5.34 15.00
CA VAL A 19 30.37 -6.45 14.07
C VAL A 19 29.32 -6.02 13.07
N HIS A 20 29.67 -6.07 11.78
CA HIS A 20 28.74 -5.88 10.69
C HIS A 20 28.43 -7.25 10.08
N VAL A 21 27.16 -7.62 9.98
CA VAL A 21 26.73 -8.87 9.36
C VAL A 21 25.85 -8.50 8.17
N THR A 22 26.15 -9.09 7.02
CA THR A 22 25.37 -8.94 5.80
C THR A 22 24.75 -10.27 5.44
N SER A 23 23.50 -10.27 4.97
CA SER A 23 22.82 -11.48 4.51
C SER A 23 23.21 -11.80 3.07
N THR A 24 22.94 -13.04 2.65
CA THR A 24 22.98 -13.43 1.24
C THR A 24 21.94 -12.68 0.43
N GLU A 25 22.29 -12.30 -0.80
CA GLU A 25 21.36 -11.68 -1.75
C GLU A 25 20.27 -12.68 -2.21
N ILE A 26 19.08 -12.15 -2.49
CA ILE A 26 17.99 -12.90 -3.11
C ILE A 26 17.71 -12.24 -4.48
N PRO A 27 18.13 -12.86 -5.61
CA PRO A 27 17.87 -12.30 -6.93
C PRO A 27 16.39 -12.41 -7.28
N LEU A 28 15.82 -11.32 -7.80
CA LEU A 28 14.42 -11.25 -8.24
C LEU A 28 14.33 -10.96 -9.74
N GLN A 29 13.60 -11.78 -10.48
CA GLN A 29 13.31 -11.54 -11.89
C GLN A 29 11.96 -10.83 -12.05
N VAL A 30 12.00 -9.53 -12.35
CA VAL A 30 10.80 -8.71 -12.51
C VAL A 30 10.39 -8.70 -13.99
N LYS A 31 9.12 -9.03 -14.27
CA LYS A 31 8.56 -8.95 -15.64
C LYS A 31 8.24 -7.48 -15.99
N PRO A 32 8.48 -7.05 -17.24
CA PRO A 32 8.08 -5.71 -17.68
C PRO A 32 6.56 -5.59 -17.80
N LYS A 33 6.07 -4.35 -17.92
CA LYS A 33 4.71 -4.06 -18.38
C LYS A 33 4.52 -4.66 -19.79
N PRO A 34 3.40 -5.34 -20.09
CA PRO A 34 3.12 -5.86 -21.43
C PRO A 34 3.19 -4.76 -22.50
N GLU A 35 3.78 -5.07 -23.66
CA GLU A 35 4.00 -4.10 -24.75
C GLU A 35 2.68 -3.59 -25.37
N ASP A 36 1.65 -4.42 -25.36
CA ASP A 36 0.31 -4.13 -25.89
C ASP A 36 -0.59 -3.36 -24.89
N TYR A 37 -0.15 -3.18 -23.65
CA TYR A 37 -0.94 -2.49 -22.65
C TYR A 37 -1.01 -0.97 -22.92
N PRO A 38 -2.20 -0.33 -22.88
CA PRO A 38 -2.33 1.07 -23.21
C PRO A 38 -1.37 1.98 -22.43
N ALA A 39 -0.69 2.89 -23.14
CA ALA A 39 0.24 3.85 -22.52
C ALA A 39 -0.48 4.83 -21.59
N THR A 40 -1.76 5.09 -21.83
CA THR A 40 -2.60 6.04 -21.09
C THR A 40 -3.37 5.42 -19.92
N ALA A 41 -3.37 4.09 -19.78
CA ALA A 41 -4.06 3.39 -18.70
C ALA A 41 -3.12 3.08 -17.53
N ALA A 42 -3.68 3.06 -16.32
CA ALA A 42 -2.95 2.71 -15.10
C ALA A 42 -2.60 1.21 -15.08
N TRP A 43 -1.31 0.88 -15.11
CA TRP A 43 -0.84 -0.50 -15.01
C TRP A 43 -0.93 -1.00 -13.57
N LEU A 44 -1.79 -2.00 -13.32
CA LEU A 44 -2.02 -2.60 -12.02
C LEU A 44 -1.55 -4.06 -12.01
N PRO A 45 -0.30 -4.36 -11.61
CA PRO A 45 0.22 -5.72 -11.49
C PRO A 45 -0.34 -6.42 -10.23
N ALA A 46 -1.67 -6.47 -10.11
CA ALA A 46 -2.38 -7.09 -9.00
C ALA A 46 -2.57 -8.60 -9.25
N ARG A 47 -2.60 -9.38 -8.17
CA ARG A 47 -2.97 -10.81 -8.21
C ARG A 47 -4.47 -11.01 -8.41
N SER A 48 -5.25 -10.08 -7.85
CA SER A 48 -6.70 -10.03 -7.95
C SER A 48 -7.13 -8.57 -7.91
N LEU A 49 -8.15 -8.22 -8.69
CA LEU A 49 -8.73 -6.89 -8.76
C LEU A 49 -10.25 -7.03 -8.69
N SER A 50 -10.89 -6.30 -7.78
CA SER A 50 -12.35 -6.25 -7.67
C SER A 50 -12.83 -4.80 -7.58
N LEU A 51 -13.88 -4.50 -8.33
CA LEU A 51 -14.63 -3.25 -8.24
C LEU A 51 -16.05 -3.58 -7.81
N SER A 52 -16.51 -2.97 -6.72
CA SER A 52 -17.89 -3.09 -6.25
C SER A 52 -18.56 -1.73 -6.19
N GLU A 53 -19.88 -1.75 -6.29
CA GLU A 53 -20.73 -0.57 -6.30
C GLU A 53 -21.94 -0.80 -5.40
N THR A 54 -22.30 0.22 -4.62
CA THR A 54 -23.55 0.26 -3.86
C THR A 54 -24.22 1.62 -4.00
N TRP A 55 -25.55 1.61 -3.93
CA TRP A 55 -26.38 2.80 -3.99
C TRP A 55 -27.24 2.91 -2.73
N ASN A 56 -27.50 4.13 -2.31
CA ASN A 56 -28.47 4.40 -1.27
C ASN A 56 -29.21 5.74 -1.53
N PRO A 57 -30.53 5.74 -1.73
CA PRO A 57 -31.37 4.56 -1.98
C PRO A 57 -31.05 3.90 -3.33
N GLU A 58 -31.65 2.73 -3.60
CA GLU A 58 -31.52 2.09 -4.92
C GLU A 58 -32.13 2.97 -6.04
N PRO A 59 -31.47 3.07 -7.21
CA PRO A 59 -31.84 4.03 -8.24
C PRO A 59 -33.15 3.70 -8.98
N ASP A 60 -33.57 2.43 -9.02
CA ASP A 60 -34.72 1.95 -9.81
C ASP A 60 -36.06 2.63 -9.49
N HIS A 61 -36.18 3.25 -8.31
CA HIS A 61 -37.39 3.94 -7.86
C HIS A 61 -37.18 5.44 -7.58
N SER A 62 -36.03 5.98 -7.98
CA SER A 62 -35.68 7.38 -7.74
C SER A 62 -36.41 8.33 -8.67
N LYS A 63 -36.73 9.52 -8.17
CA LYS A 63 -37.42 10.60 -8.88
C LYS A 63 -36.52 11.82 -9.03
N VAL A 64 -36.89 12.71 -9.94
CA VAL A 64 -36.22 14.00 -10.11
C VAL A 64 -36.31 14.78 -8.79
N GLY A 65 -35.15 15.21 -8.30
CA GLY A 65 -35.02 15.91 -7.02
C GLY A 65 -34.54 15.01 -5.87
N ASP A 66 -34.54 13.69 -6.04
CA ASP A 66 -33.98 12.77 -5.04
C ASP A 66 -32.45 12.84 -5.04
N SER A 67 -31.87 12.69 -3.86
CA SER A 67 -30.42 12.56 -3.67
C SER A 67 -30.07 11.08 -3.53
N LEU A 68 -29.02 10.67 -4.24
CA LEU A 68 -28.46 9.32 -4.14
C LEU A 68 -26.99 9.38 -3.74
N THR A 69 -26.60 8.46 -2.87
CA THR A 69 -25.20 8.20 -2.54
C THR A 69 -24.75 6.96 -3.29
N ARG A 70 -23.69 7.09 -4.09
CA ARG A 70 -23.00 6.00 -4.78
C ARG A 70 -21.67 5.76 -4.10
N THR A 71 -21.43 4.55 -3.62
CA THR A 71 -20.13 4.15 -3.09
C THR A 71 -19.47 3.18 -4.07
N LEU A 72 -18.25 3.49 -4.49
CA LEU A 72 -17.44 2.62 -5.34
C LEU A 72 -16.22 2.15 -4.56
N THR A 73 -16.00 0.85 -4.45
CA THR A 73 -14.84 0.30 -3.75
C THR A 73 -13.98 -0.48 -4.72
N LEU A 74 -12.73 -0.04 -4.91
CA LEU A 74 -11.69 -0.74 -5.66
C LEU A 74 -10.75 -1.43 -4.69
N LYS A 75 -10.54 -2.73 -4.86
CA LYS A 75 -9.63 -3.54 -4.05
C LYS A 75 -8.65 -4.29 -4.94
N ALA A 76 -7.37 -4.28 -4.57
CA ALA A 76 -6.32 -5.00 -5.28
C ALA A 76 -5.42 -5.79 -4.33
N GLU A 77 -5.20 -7.06 -4.66
CA GLU A 77 -4.22 -7.89 -3.95
C GLU A 77 -2.84 -7.74 -4.58
N GLY A 78 -1.82 -7.54 -3.74
CA GLY A 78 -0.44 -7.31 -4.15
C GLY A 78 -0.09 -5.84 -4.43
N LEU A 79 -1.02 -4.91 -4.24
CA LEU A 79 -0.81 -3.47 -4.41
C LEU A 79 -1.20 -2.72 -3.14
N SER A 80 -0.52 -1.62 -2.86
CA SER A 80 -0.96 -0.65 -1.85
C SER A 80 -2.08 0.24 -2.40
N SER A 81 -2.91 0.78 -1.52
CA SER A 81 -3.96 1.74 -1.87
C SER A 81 -3.44 2.99 -2.60
N GLY A 82 -2.20 3.42 -2.31
CA GLY A 82 -1.55 4.53 -2.99
C GLY A 82 -1.20 4.27 -4.46
N GLN A 83 -1.17 2.99 -4.87
CA GLN A 83 -0.98 2.60 -6.28
C GLN A 83 -2.31 2.51 -7.04
N LEU A 84 -3.45 2.60 -6.35
CA LEU A 84 -4.75 2.51 -6.99
C LEU A 84 -5.10 3.87 -7.63
N PRO A 85 -5.44 3.89 -8.93
CA PRO A 85 -5.77 5.11 -9.61
C PRO A 85 -7.08 5.70 -9.04
N PRO A 86 -7.27 7.02 -9.18
CA PRO A 86 -8.58 7.62 -9.00
C PRO A 86 -9.65 6.93 -9.84
N LEU A 87 -10.81 6.69 -9.24
CA LEU A 87 -11.95 6.15 -9.96
C LEU A 87 -12.55 7.24 -10.86
N PRO A 88 -12.98 6.89 -12.09
CA PRO A 88 -13.52 7.86 -13.02
C PRO A 88 -14.79 8.50 -12.46
N ALA A 89 -14.94 9.80 -12.69
CA ALA A 89 -16.18 10.48 -12.37
C ALA A 89 -17.29 10.03 -13.33
N THR A 90 -18.48 9.71 -12.81
CA THR A 90 -19.69 9.57 -13.62
C THR A 90 -20.17 10.96 -14.02
N ASP A 91 -20.05 11.28 -15.30
CA ASP A 91 -20.63 12.48 -15.88
C ASP A 91 -21.91 12.09 -16.61
N VAL A 92 -23.06 12.48 -16.07
CA VAL A 92 -24.38 12.20 -16.62
C VAL A 92 -25.15 13.50 -16.66
N ASN A 93 -25.66 13.84 -17.83
CA ASN A 93 -26.44 15.06 -18.02
C ASN A 93 -27.65 15.06 -17.08
N GLY A 94 -27.86 16.18 -16.36
CA GLY A 94 -28.97 16.35 -15.43
C GLY A 94 -28.68 15.92 -13.99
N LEU A 95 -27.54 15.28 -13.70
CA LEU A 95 -27.12 14.96 -12.33
C LEU A 95 -26.14 16.01 -11.79
N ARG A 96 -26.38 16.44 -10.55
CA ARG A 96 -25.40 17.19 -9.77
C ARG A 96 -24.64 16.22 -8.88
N ARG A 97 -23.32 16.33 -8.86
CA ARG A 97 -22.42 15.47 -8.10
C ARG A 97 -21.72 16.26 -7.00
N TYR A 98 -21.60 15.63 -5.84
CA TYR A 98 -20.78 16.11 -4.73
C TYR A 98 -19.87 14.95 -4.31
N PRO A 99 -18.64 14.86 -4.86
CA PRO A 99 -17.74 13.76 -4.55
C PRO A 99 -17.07 13.99 -3.18
N ASP A 100 -16.97 12.94 -2.39
CA ASP A 100 -16.20 12.94 -1.16
C ASP A 100 -14.70 12.70 -1.45
N LEU A 101 -13.85 12.97 -0.45
CA LEU A 101 -12.45 12.58 -0.50
C LEU A 101 -12.33 11.06 -0.43
N PRO A 102 -11.40 10.46 -1.21
CA PRO A 102 -11.27 9.01 -1.22
C PRO A 102 -10.76 8.49 0.12
N GLN A 103 -11.27 7.33 0.54
CA GLN A 103 -10.75 6.59 1.68
C GLN A 103 -9.79 5.51 1.18
N LEU A 104 -8.55 5.55 1.69
CA LEU A 104 -7.50 4.61 1.33
C LEU A 104 -7.20 3.69 2.52
N SER A 105 -7.14 2.38 2.29
CA SER A 105 -6.80 1.40 3.32
C SER A 105 -5.84 0.34 2.81
N ASN A 106 -4.98 -0.15 3.70
CA ASN A 106 -4.00 -1.19 3.44
C ASN A 106 -4.13 -2.27 4.50
N GLN A 107 -4.31 -3.51 4.08
CA GLN A 107 -4.38 -4.67 4.96
C GLN A 107 -3.25 -5.63 4.65
N VAL A 108 -2.43 -5.94 5.66
CA VAL A 108 -1.39 -6.98 5.57
C VAL A 108 -2.02 -8.34 5.79
N THR A 109 -1.64 -9.31 4.98
CA THR A 109 -2.10 -10.70 5.00
C THR A 109 -0.91 -11.64 4.82
N ASP A 110 -1.09 -12.94 5.07
CA ASP A 110 -0.04 -13.95 4.84
C ASP A 110 0.44 -13.99 3.38
N ASN A 111 -0.43 -13.58 2.44
CA ASN A 111 -0.14 -13.57 1.01
C ASN A 111 0.43 -12.24 0.50
N GLY A 112 0.65 -11.26 1.39
CA GLY A 112 1.16 -9.94 1.06
C GLY A 112 0.20 -8.82 1.46
N LEU A 113 0.13 -7.76 0.64
CA LEU A 113 -0.65 -6.56 0.93
C LEU A 113 -1.94 -6.53 0.11
N ILE A 114 -3.03 -6.08 0.71
CA ILE A 114 -4.28 -5.76 0.04
C ILE A 114 -4.54 -4.25 0.19
N GLY A 115 -4.57 -3.54 -0.92
CA GLY A 115 -4.94 -2.13 -0.97
C GLY A 115 -6.40 -1.95 -1.35
N SER A 116 -7.08 -0.99 -0.74
CA SER A 116 -8.42 -0.56 -1.14
C SER A 116 -8.53 0.96 -1.25
N ARG A 117 -9.38 1.40 -2.18
CA ARG A 117 -9.78 2.79 -2.41
C ARG A 117 -11.30 2.84 -2.51
N GLU A 118 -11.91 3.70 -1.72
CA GLU A 118 -13.33 4.06 -1.80
C GLU A 118 -13.48 5.54 -2.17
#